data_AF-A0A9N9RVP8-F1
#
_entry.id   AF-A0A9N9RVP8-F1
#
_cell.length_a   1.000
_cell.length_b   1.000
_cell.length_c   1.000
_cell.angle_alpha   90.00
_cell.angle_beta   90.00
_cell.angle_gamma   90.00
#
_symmetry.space_group_name_H-M   'P 1'
#
loop_
_entity.id
_entity.type
_entity.pdbx_description
1 polymer ?
#
loop_
_entity_poly.entity_id
_entity_poly.type
_entity_poly.pdbx_seq_one_letter_code
_entity_poly.pdbx_strand_id
1 'polypeptide(L)'
;MCELKVYFQNDQTMFLPGQVLNGEVSLEITKKKIYRFRGLKVAARGYAICKFKEGGESFFAKETEYVGRQQYVSESVNIFKCSDDAPMLFKPDKYTFKF
;
A
#
# COMPACT_ATOMS: atom_id res chain seq x y z
N MET A 1 -10.04 -12.25 -16.11
CA MET A 1 -10.02 -11.35 -14.96
C MET A 1 -8.57 -10.93 -14.74
N CYS A 2 -8.30 -9.83 -14.04
CA CYS A 2 -6.95 -9.43 -13.64
C CYS A 2 -7.02 -9.25 -12.12
N GLU A 3 -6.26 -10.03 -11.38
CA GLU A 3 -6.23 -10.00 -9.91
C GLU A 3 -4.82 -9.63 -9.45
N LEU A 4 -4.74 -8.74 -8.45
CA LEU A 4 -3.49 -8.27 -7.87
C LEU A 4 -3.52 -8.53 -6.37
N LYS A 5 -2.54 -9.27 -5.86
CA LYS A 5 -2.39 -9.61 -4.44
C LYS A 5 -1.01 -9.24 -3.94
N VAL A 6 -0.91 -8.84 -2.69
CA VAL A 6 0.34 -8.55 -2.00
C VAL A 6 0.49 -9.56 -0.87
N TYR A 7 1.66 -10.18 -0.78
CA TYR A 7 2.02 -11.16 0.24
C TYR A 7 3.25 -10.65 0.98
N PHE A 8 3.26 -10.78 2.29
CA PHE A 8 4.47 -10.56 3.09
C PHE A 8 5.22 -11.88 3.19
N GLN A 9 6.54 -11.84 3.08
CA GLN A 9 7.34 -13.07 3.01
C GLN A 9 7.35 -13.83 4.35
N ASN A 10 7.09 -13.13 5.46
CA ASN A 10 6.94 -13.71 6.78
C ASN A 10 5.50 -13.56 7.24
N ASP A 11 4.91 -14.60 7.83
CA ASP A 11 3.63 -14.55 8.54
C ASP A 11 3.72 -13.79 9.88
N GLN A 12 4.68 -12.87 9.99
CA GLN A 12 4.85 -12.02 11.16
C GLN A 12 3.69 -11.03 11.23
N THR A 13 2.98 -11.05 12.35
CA THR A 13 1.86 -10.16 12.63
C THR A 13 2.31 -8.77 13.09
N MET A 14 3.60 -8.60 13.46
CA MET A 14 4.14 -7.37 14.02
C MET A 14 5.57 -7.10 13.54
N PHE A 15 5.84 -5.86 13.17
CA PHE A 15 7.16 -5.34 12.82
C PHE A 15 7.59 -4.28 13.83
N LEU A 16 8.85 -4.33 14.23
CA LEU A 16 9.48 -3.37 15.14
C LEU A 16 10.26 -2.30 14.35
N PRO A 17 10.52 -1.12 14.96
CA PRO A 17 11.33 -0.09 14.32
C PRO A 17 12.68 -0.63 13.83
N GLY A 18 13.03 -0.30 12.59
CA GLY A 18 14.27 -0.72 11.94
C GLY A 18 14.24 -2.11 11.30
N GLN A 19 13.16 -2.89 11.44
CA GLN A 19 13.02 -4.16 10.72
C GLN A 19 12.71 -3.95 9.24
N VAL A 20 13.29 -4.79 8.40
CA VAL A 20 13.03 -4.81 6.96
C VAL A 20 11.78 -5.64 6.69
N LEU A 21 10.83 -5.04 5.97
CA LEU A 21 9.66 -5.73 5.46
C LEU A 21 9.91 -6.11 4.01
N ASN A 22 9.93 -7.42 3.73
CA ASN A 22 10.04 -7.97 2.39
C ASN A 22 8.73 -8.65 2.00
N GLY A 23 8.41 -8.66 0.71
CA GLY A 23 7.22 -9.32 0.23
C GLY A 23 7.20 -9.59 -1.26
N GLU A 24 6.06 -10.09 -1.72
CA GLU A 24 5.80 -10.42 -3.10
C GLU A 24 4.46 -9.85 -3.56
N VAL A 25 4.44 -9.30 -4.78
CA VAL A 25 3.21 -8.93 -5.48
C VAL A 25 2.92 -10.02 -6.50
N SER A 26 1.73 -10.63 -6.43
CA SER A 26 1.26 -11.58 -7.43
C SER A 26 0.19 -10.93 -8.32
N LEU A 27 0.41 -11.01 -9.63
CA LEU A 27 -0.49 -10.54 -10.68
C LEU A 27 -0.99 -11.76 -11.45
N GLU A 28 -2.29 -12.06 -11.35
CA GLU A 28 -2.92 -13.17 -12.05
C GLU A 28 -3.85 -12.67 -13.16
N ILE A 29 -3.60 -13.14 -14.39
CA ILE A 29 -4.37 -12.75 -15.57
C ILE A 29 -5.02 -13.99 -16.17
N THR A 30 -6.36 -14.07 -16.09
CA THR A 30 -7.09 -15.27 -16.53
C THR A 30 -7.82 -15.11 -17.87
N LYS A 31 -7.98 -13.87 -18.36
CA LYS A 31 -8.66 -13.62 -19.65
C LYS A 31 -7.66 -13.78 -20.78
N LYS A 32 -8.01 -14.55 -21.83
CA LYS A 32 -7.25 -14.77 -23.09
C LYS A 32 -7.08 -13.49 -23.93
N LYS A 33 -6.48 -12.45 -23.37
CA LYS A 33 -6.07 -11.22 -24.06
C LYS A 33 -4.74 -10.74 -23.47
N ILE A 34 -3.99 -9.98 -24.27
CA ILE A 34 -2.75 -9.34 -23.82
C ILE A 34 -3.12 -8.06 -23.08
N TYR A 35 -2.54 -7.87 -21.89
CA TYR A 35 -2.66 -6.65 -21.11
C TYR A 35 -1.39 -5.81 -21.24
N ARG A 36 -1.54 -4.48 -21.19
CA ARG A 36 -0.43 -3.52 -21.29
C ARG A 36 -0.34 -2.75 -19.97
N PHE A 37 0.81 -2.83 -19.30
CA PHE A 37 1.05 -2.10 -18.06
C PHE A 37 2.24 -1.15 -18.23
N ARG A 38 2.12 0.07 -17.70
CA ARG A 38 3.18 1.08 -17.74
C ARG A 38 4.14 1.01 -16.55
N GLY A 39 3.73 0.32 -15.50
CA GLY A 39 4.51 0.23 -14.28
C GLY A 39 3.75 -0.52 -13.21
N LEU A 40 4.50 -1.01 -12.25
CA LEU A 40 3.97 -1.54 -11.00
C LEU A 40 4.79 -0.91 -9.88
N LYS A 41 4.09 -0.27 -8.94
CA LYS A 41 4.70 0.44 -7.82
C LYS A 41 4.06 -0.06 -6.53
N VAL A 42 4.90 -0.38 -5.55
CA VAL A 42 4.49 -0.66 -4.18
C VAL A 42 4.79 0.58 -3.34
N ALA A 43 3.81 1.01 -2.53
CA ALA A 43 3.97 2.13 -1.61
C ALA A 43 3.54 1.68 -0.22
N ALA A 44 4.44 1.81 0.74
CA ALA A 44 4.18 1.55 2.15
C ALA A 44 3.99 2.88 2.89
N ARG A 45 2.89 3.00 3.63
CA ARG A 45 2.56 4.20 4.39
C ARG A 45 2.11 3.81 5.79
N GLY A 46 2.65 4.49 6.79
CA GLY A 46 2.32 4.26 8.20
C GLY A 46 2.02 5.59 8.87
N TYR A 47 0.85 5.70 9.49
CA TYR A 47 0.38 6.90 10.18
C TYR A 47 -0.10 6.57 11.59
N ALA A 48 0.19 7.43 12.55
CA ALA A 48 -0.61 7.53 13.76
C ALA A 48 -1.64 8.65 13.58
N ILE A 49 -2.88 8.36 13.96
CA ILE A 49 -3.97 9.32 13.96
C ILE A 49 -4.49 9.37 15.39
N CYS A 50 -4.30 10.51 16.05
CA CYS A 50 -4.79 10.76 17.40
C CYS A 50 -6.04 11.63 17.30
N LYS A 51 -7.15 11.16 17.87
CA LYS A 51 -8.39 11.93 17.97
C LYS A 51 -8.74 12.09 19.44
N PHE A 52 -9.03 13.31 19.87
CA PHE A 52 -9.59 13.55 21.19
C PHE A 52 -10.74 14.54 21.10
N LYS A 53 -11.75 14.29 21.94
CA LYS A 53 -12.89 15.18 22.14
C LYS A 53 -12.74 15.77 23.52
N GLU A 54 -12.63 17.08 23.60
CA GLU A 54 -12.65 17.76 24.89
C GLU A 54 -14.11 18.00 25.29
N GLY A 55 -14.55 17.29 26.34
CA GLY A 55 -15.82 17.52 27.01
C GLY A 55 -15.54 18.12 28.38
N GLY A 56 -15.89 19.39 28.58
CA GLY A 56 -15.88 20.00 29.92
C GLY A 56 -17.25 19.89 30.56
N GLU A 57 -17.31 19.69 31.88
CA GLU A 57 -18.55 19.71 32.71
C GLU A 57 -19.19 21.12 32.83
N SER A 58 -19.07 21.94 31.79
CA SER A 58 -19.60 23.30 31.75
C SER A 58 -20.77 23.34 30.79
N PHE A 59 -21.93 23.84 31.25
CA PHE A 59 -23.16 23.99 30.46
C PHE A 59 -23.01 24.78 29.13
N PHE A 60 -21.85 25.40 28.90
CA PHE A 60 -21.51 26.19 27.71
C PHE A 60 -20.32 25.64 26.90
N ALA A 61 -19.74 24.50 27.29
CA ALA A 61 -18.58 23.94 26.59
C ALA A 61 -18.99 23.46 25.18
N LYS A 62 -18.47 24.12 24.13
CA LYS A 62 -18.62 23.63 22.75
C LYS A 62 -17.82 22.34 22.61
N GLU A 63 -18.49 21.27 22.20
CA GLU A 63 -17.83 20.04 21.81
C GLU A 63 -16.80 20.33 20.70
N THR A 64 -15.53 20.20 21.03
CA THR A 64 -14.43 20.43 20.07
C THR A 64 -13.68 19.13 19.86
N GLU A 65 -13.62 18.66 18.61
CA GLU A 65 -12.83 17.49 18.20
C GLU A 65 -11.48 17.95 17.64
N TYR A 66 -10.41 17.39 18.16
CA TYR A 66 -9.05 17.60 17.68
C TYR A 66 -8.52 16.32 17.02
N VAL A 67 -7.90 16.47 15.85
CA VAL A 67 -7.30 15.36 15.11
C VAL A 67 -5.84 15.67 14.78
N GLY A 68 -4.91 14.98 15.45
CA GLY A 68 -3.50 14.96 15.12
C GLY A 68 -3.17 13.82 14.14
N ARG A 69 -2.32 14.08 13.16
CA ARG A 69 -1.81 13.04 12.23
C ARG A 69 -0.30 13.13 12.15
N GLN A 70 0.37 12.00 12.35
CA GLN A 70 1.82 11.88 12.20
C GLN A 70 2.14 10.72 11.27
N GLN A 71 2.99 10.96 10.27
CA GLN A 71 3.49 9.92 9.38
C GLN A 71 4.84 9.38 9.89
N TYR A 72 4.98 8.06 9.91
CA TYR A 72 6.20 7.35 10.35
C TYR A 72 6.87 6.55 9.24
N VAL A 73 6.10 6.09 8.25
CA VAL A 73 6.63 5.33 7.10
C VAL A 73 6.16 5.98 5.80
N SER A 74 7.09 6.22 4.87
CA SER A 74 6.81 6.84 3.56
C SER A 74 7.63 6.25 2.42
N GLU A 75 7.74 4.92 2.37
CA GLU A 75 8.58 4.23 1.39
C GLU A 75 7.83 3.87 0.10
N SER A 76 8.52 3.90 -1.03
CA SER A 76 7.93 3.37 -2.26
C SER A 76 8.97 2.84 -3.23
N VAL A 77 8.65 1.70 -3.85
CA VAL A 77 9.53 1.00 -4.78
C VAL A 77 8.77 0.78 -6.09
N ASN A 78 9.43 1.09 -7.20
CA ASN A 78 8.93 0.68 -8.52
C ASN A 78 9.44 -0.73 -8.78
N ILE A 79 8.54 -1.70 -8.87
CA ILE A 79 8.86 -3.06 -9.31
C ILE A 79 9.33 -3.03 -10.76
N PHE A 80 8.60 -2.29 -11.58
CA PHE A 80 9.00 -1.91 -12.92
C PHE A 80 8.34 -0.58 -13.28
N LYS A 81 9.01 0.17 -14.16
CA LYS A 81 8.49 1.39 -14.75
C LYS A 81 8.90 1.40 -16.22
N CYS A 82 7.93 1.57 -17.09
CA CYS A 82 8.11 1.68 -18.52
C CYS A 82 7.99 3.15 -18.95
N SER A 83 8.56 3.49 -20.10
CA SER A 83 8.26 4.76 -20.78
C SER A 83 6.84 4.72 -21.35
N ASP A 84 6.29 5.90 -21.67
CA ASP A 84 4.94 6.01 -22.21
C ASP A 84 4.77 5.31 -23.56
N ASP A 85 5.84 5.22 -24.35
CA ASP A 85 5.84 4.62 -25.69
C ASP A 85 6.10 3.10 -25.71
N ALA A 86 6.48 2.49 -24.57
CA ALA A 86 6.90 1.09 -24.52
C ALA A 86 6.31 0.34 -23.30
N PRO A 87 4.99 0.07 -23.26
CA PRO A 87 4.38 -0.65 -22.14
C PRO A 87 4.80 -2.12 -22.11
N MET A 88 4.92 -2.68 -20.91
CA MET A 88 5.15 -4.12 -20.74
C MET A 88 3.88 -4.91 -21.05
N LEU A 89 4.03 -6.00 -21.81
CA LEU A 89 2.94 -6.85 -22.27
C LEU A 89 2.84 -8.09 -21.39
N PHE A 90 1.63 -8.38 -20.92
CA PHE A 90 1.34 -9.53 -20.09
C PHE A 90 0.32 -10.44 -20.75
N LYS A 91 0.66 -11.71 -20.85
CA LYS A 91 -0.22 -12.77 -21.33
C LYS A 91 -1.04 -13.33 -20.15
N PRO A 92 -2.04 -14.17 -20.41
CA PRO A 92 -2.75 -14.84 -19.35
C PRO A 92 -1.80 -15.81 -18.64
N ASP A 93 -1.39 -15.47 -17.43
CA ASP A 93 -0.49 -16.24 -16.58
C ASP A 93 -0.51 -15.66 -15.15
N LYS A 94 0.23 -16.29 -14.24
CA LYS A 94 0.54 -15.80 -12.90
C LYS A 94 1.97 -15.25 -12.88
N TYR A 95 2.10 -13.98 -12.54
CA TYR A 95 3.36 -13.27 -12.41
C TYR A 95 3.62 -12.93 -10.94
N THR A 96 4.87 -13.05 -10.50
CA THR A 96 5.26 -12.75 -9.11
C THR A 96 6.45 -11.82 -9.10
N PHE A 97 6.41 -10.80 -8.25
CA PHE A 97 7.43 -9.77 -8.14
C PHE A 97 7.82 -9.51 -6.69
N LYS A 98 9.11 -9.56 -6.37
CA LYS A 98 9.63 -9.26 -5.03
C LYS A 98 9.76 -7.76 -4.80
N PHE A 99 9.55 -7.33 -3.55
CA PHE A 99 9.84 -5.97 -3.09
C PHE A 99 10.46 -5.99 -1.69
#